data_AF-A0A9E1T1R9-F1
#
_entry.id   AF-A0A9E1T1R9-F1
#
_cell.length_a   1.000
_cell.length_b   1.000
_cell.length_c   1.000
_cell.angle_alpha   90.00
_cell.angle_beta   90.00
_cell.angle_gamma   90.00
#
_symmetry.space_group_name_H-M   'P 1'
#
loop_
_entity.id
_entity.type
_entity.pdbx_description
1 polymer ?
#
loop_
_entity_poly.entity_id
_entity_poly.type
_entity_poly.pdbx_seq_one_letter_code
_entity_poly.pdbx_strand_id
1 'polypeptide(L)' 'HARGAIISATGGQGIPIIDYTANQIKKAVVGRGHASKEQVSFMVQQLLKLNKAPQEDAGDALAGAICHAYHAL' A
#
# COMPACT_ATOMS: atom_id res chain seq x y z
N HIS A 1 1.98 8.88 15.62
CA HIS A 1 0.99 8.07 16.36
C HIS A 1 -0.15 7.61 15.43
N ALA A 2 0.17 6.99 14.27
CA ALA A 2 -0.87 6.62 13.28
C ALA A 2 -1.48 5.23 13.58
N ARG A 3 -0.65 4.23 13.87
CA ARG A 3 -1.09 2.86 14.15
C ARG A 3 -1.99 2.76 15.38
N GLY A 4 -1.64 3.43 16.48
CA GLY A 4 -2.47 3.46 17.69
C GLY A 4 -3.86 4.09 17.45
N ALA A 5 -3.93 5.13 16.61
CA ALA A 5 -5.21 5.72 16.20
C ALA A 5 -6.04 4.77 15.34
N ILE A 6 -5.41 4.05 14.40
CA ILE A 6 -6.09 3.04 13.56
C ILE A 6 -6.62 1.89 14.41
N ILE A 7 -5.81 1.35 15.33
CA ILE A 7 -6.22 0.26 16.23
C ILE A 7 -7.35 0.71 17.15
N SER A 8 -7.29 1.93 17.68
CA SER A 8 -8.36 2.49 18.51
C SER A 8 -9.66 2.68 17.71
N ALA A 9 -9.56 3.21 16.48
CA ALA A 9 -10.72 3.42 15.60
C ALA A 9 -11.36 2.11 15.11
N THR A 10 -10.56 1.06 14.91
CA THR A 10 -11.03 -0.27 14.48
C THR A 10 -11.39 -1.18 15.64
N GLY A 11 -11.00 -0.82 16.87
CA GLY A 11 -11.29 -1.56 18.09
C GLY A 11 -12.79 -1.78 18.29
N GLY A 12 -13.21 -3.04 18.32
CA GLY A 12 -14.60 -3.44 18.51
C GLY A 12 -15.45 -3.50 17.24
N GLN A 13 -14.92 -3.16 16.06
CA GLN A 13 -15.68 -3.21 14.80
C GLN A 13 -15.48 -4.49 13.98
N GLY A 14 -14.66 -5.43 14.45
CA GLY A 14 -14.38 -6.69 13.74
C GLY A 14 -13.62 -6.53 12.42
N ILE A 15 -13.05 -5.36 12.15
CA ILE A 15 -12.28 -5.08 10.94
C ILE A 15 -10.88 -5.72 11.10
N PRO A 16 -10.48 -6.66 10.21
CA PRO A 16 -9.16 -7.28 10.28
C PRO A 16 -8.06 -6.24 10.03
N ILE A 17 -7.04 -6.25 10.88
CA ILE A 17 -5.83 -5.45 10.69
C ILE A 17 -4.76 -6.38 10.13
N ILE A 18 -4.29 -6.09 8.92
CA ILE A 18 -3.24 -6.87 8.26
C ILE A 18 -2.02 -5.97 8.04
N ASP A 19 -0.88 -6.41 8.54
CA ASP A 19 0.39 -5.72 8.36
C ASP A 19 1.15 -6.33 7.16
N TYR A 20 1.67 -5.46 6.29
CA TYR A 20 2.55 -5.83 5.18
C TYR A 20 3.91 -5.19 5.35
N THR A 21 4.97 -5.97 5.11
CA THR A 21 6.33 -5.44 5.05
C THR A 21 6.54 -4.60 3.79
N ALA A 22 7.49 -3.65 3.83
CA ALA A 22 7.84 -2.86 2.65
C ALA A 22 8.23 -3.73 1.45
N ASN A 23 8.91 -4.85 1.68
CA ASN A 23 9.25 -5.79 0.61
C ASN A 23 8.04 -6.49 0.01
N GLN A 24 7.02 -6.84 0.82
CA GLN A 24 5.78 -7.40 0.31
C GLN A 24 5.05 -6.40 -0.58
N ILE A 25 4.97 -5.14 -0.15
CA ILE A 25 4.36 -4.06 -0.95
C ILE A 25 5.11 -3.88 -2.27
N LYS A 26 6.44 -3.73 -2.22
CA LYS A 26 7.28 -3.58 -3.41
C LYS A 26 7.16 -4.76 -4.36
N LYS A 27 7.13 -5.99 -3.83
CA LYS A 27 6.96 -7.21 -4.63
C LYS A 27 5.56 -7.27 -5.26
N ALA A 28 4.51 -6.89 -4.55
CA ALA A 28 3.15 -6.90 -5.08
C ALA A 28 2.93 -5.84 -6.17
N VAL A 29 3.50 -4.64 -6.00
CA VAL A 29 3.30 -3.52 -6.93
C VAL A 29 4.24 -3.59 -8.14
N VAL A 30 5.51 -3.93 -7.93
CA VAL A 30 6.58 -3.85 -8.96
C VAL A 30 7.05 -5.24 -9.41
N GLY A 31 6.70 -6.30 -8.69
CA GLY A 31 7.18 -7.67 -8.95
C GLY A 31 8.52 -8.00 -8.28
N ARG A 32 9.22 -7.02 -7.68
CA ARG A 32 10.53 -7.19 -7.03
C ARG A 32 10.58 -6.51 -5.66
N GLY A 33 11.03 -7.23 -4.64
CA GLY A 33 11.09 -6.71 -3.26
C GLY A 33 12.07 -5.54 -3.07
N HIS A 34 13.12 -5.43 -3.89
CA HIS A 34 14.13 -4.38 -3.80
C HIS A 34 13.84 -3.14 -4.67
N ALA A 35 12.60 -2.94 -5.11
CA ALA A 35 12.22 -1.79 -5.92
C ALA A 35 12.47 -0.45 -5.18
N SER A 36 12.83 0.59 -5.95
CA SER A 36 12.94 1.96 -5.44
C SER A 36 11.57 2.58 -5.19
N LYS A 37 11.51 3.68 -4.43
CA LYS A 37 10.24 4.40 -4.19
C LYS A 37 9.65 4.96 -5.49
N GLU A 38 10.51 5.43 -6.38
CA GLU A 38 10.12 5.98 -7.68
C GLU A 38 9.50 4.90 -8.57
N GLN A 39 10.06 3.68 -8.55
CA GLN A 39 9.49 2.54 -9.25
C GLN A 39 8.12 2.15 -8.70
N VAL A 40 7.94 2.16 -7.37
CA VAL A 40 6.64 1.90 -6.74
C VAL A 40 5.63 2.97 -7.17
N SER A 41 5.98 4.26 -7.06
CA SER A 41 5.09 5.37 -7.43
C SER A 41 4.68 5.33 -8.92
N PHE A 42 5.65 5.06 -9.81
CA PHE A 42 5.39 4.87 -11.23
C PHE A 42 4.42 3.69 -11.47
N MET A 43 4.67 2.55 -10.83
CA MET A 43 3.81 1.37 -10.99
C MET A 43 2.41 1.60 -10.42
N VAL A 44 2.27 2.29 -9.28
CA VAL A 44 0.95 2.70 -8.74
C VAL A 44 0.19 3.54 -9.77
N GLN A 45 0.85 4.53 -10.37
CA GLN A 45 0.26 5.35 -11.42
C GLN A 45 -0.21 4.50 -12.60
N GLN A 46 0.62 3.55 -13.08
CA GLN A 46 0.27 2.69 -14.21
C GLN A 46 -0.88 1.72 -13.89
N LEU A 47 -0.81 1.03 -12.75
CA LEU A 47 -1.80 0.04 -12.33
C LEU A 47 -3.19 0.67 -12.13
N LEU A 48 -3.24 1.89 -11.61
CA LEU A 48 -4.48 2.63 -11.36
C LEU A 48 -4.86 3.59 -12.49
N LYS A 49 -4.09 3.60 -13.60
CA LYS A 49 -4.30 4.48 -14.76
C LYS A 49 -4.44 5.96 -14.38
N LEU A 50 -3.62 6.42 -13.43
CA LEU A 50 -3.66 7.81 -12.98
C LEU A 50 -2.98 8.73 -14.00
N ASN A 51 -3.58 9.89 -14.21
CA ASN A 51 -3.10 10.94 -15.09
C ASN A 51 -1.77 11.57 -14.64
N LYS A 52 -1.47 11.54 -13.33
CA LYS A 52 -0.19 11.99 -12.76
C LYS A 52 0.26 11.08 -11.63
N ALA A 53 1.55 11.13 -11.32
CA ALA A 53 2.07 10.47 -10.13
C ALA A 53 1.37 11.02 -8.88
N PRO A 54 0.94 10.14 -7.95
CA PRO A 54 0.36 10.59 -6.69
C PRO A 54 1.41 11.31 -5.83
N GLN A 55 0.95 12.13 -4.89
CA GLN A 55 1.82 12.64 -3.82
C GLN A 55 2.37 11.48 -2.98
N GLU A 56 3.51 11.67 -2.32
CA GLU A 56 4.22 10.57 -1.63
C GLU A 56 3.31 9.79 -0.67
N ASP A 57 2.62 10.47 0.25
CA ASP A 57 1.70 9.84 1.21
C ASP A 57 0.55 9.07 0.55
N ALA A 58 0.00 9.62 -0.54
CA ALA A 58 -1.07 8.98 -1.29
C ALA A 58 -0.55 7.77 -2.07
N GLY A 59 0.66 7.84 -2.61
CA GLY A 59 1.33 6.74 -3.30
C GLY A 59 1.56 5.54 -2.39
N ASP A 60 2.03 5.78 -1.16
CA ASP A 60 2.26 4.73 -0.17
C ASP A 60 0.95 4.07 0.28
N ALA A 61 -0.11 4.85 0.50
CA ALA A 61 -1.43 4.32 0.83
C ALA A 61 -2.02 3.45 -0.30
N LEU A 62 -1.92 3.91 -1.56
CA LEU A 62 -2.38 3.17 -2.73
C LEU A 62 -1.56 1.89 -2.95
N ALA A 63 -0.23 1.95 -2.75
CA ALA A 63 0.63 0.78 -2.81
C ALA A 63 0.25 -0.27 -1.76
N GLY A 64 -0.06 0.16 -0.53
CA GLY A 64 -0.58 -0.71 0.52
C GLY A 64 -1.91 -1.35 0.15
N ALA A 65 -2.84 -0.58 -0.43
CA ALA A 65 -4.12 -1.09 -0.90
C ALA A 65 -3.98 -2.12 -2.02
N ILE A 66 -3.11 -1.86 -3.01
CA ILE A 66 -2.79 -2.81 -4.08
C ILE A 66 -2.17 -4.08 -3.50
N CYS A 67 -1.22 -3.96 -2.57
CA CYS A 67 -0.63 -5.10 -1.90
C CYS A 67 -1.68 -5.95 -1.19
N HIS A 68 -2.60 -5.32 -0.45
CA HIS A 68 -3.68 -6.02 0.23
C HIS A 68 -4.61 -6.72 -0.75
N ALA A 69 -5.02 -6.04 -1.84
CA ALA A 69 -5.87 -6.63 -2.87
C ALA A 69 -5.25 -7.88 -3.52
N TYR A 70 -3.93 -7.92 -3.72
CA TYR A 70 -3.23 -9.11 -4.24
C TYR A 70 -3.08 -10.26 -3.24
N HIS A 71 -3.20 -10.01 -1.93
CA HIS A 71 -3.08 -11.04 -0.89
C HIS A 71 -4.44 -11.47 -0.31
N ALA A 72 -5.48 -10.66 -0.47
CA ALA A 72 -6.84 -10.93 0.00
C ALA A 72 -7.72 -11.64 -1.03
N LEU A 73 -7.26 -11.73 -2.29
CA LEU A 73 -7.78 -12.62 -3.35
C LEU A 73 -7.08 -13.98 -3.29
#